data_AF-A0A5B6YVK2-F1
#
_entry.id   AF-A0A5B6YVK2-F1
#
_cell.length_a   1.000
_cell.length_b   1.000
_cell.length_c   1.000
_cell.angle_alpha   90.00
_cell.angle_beta   90.00
_cell.angle_gamma   90.00
#
_symmetry.space_group_name_H-M   'P 1'
#
loop_
_entity.id
_entity.type
_entity.pdbx_description
1 polymer ?
#
loop_
_entity_poly.entity_id
_entity_poly.type
_entity_poly.pdbx_seq_one_letter_code
_entity_poly.pdbx_strand_id
1 'polypeptide(L)'
;MGRLAVAVIVSSWVIPISILVNRTVPDPYMDEIFHIPQAQQYCKGNFRSWDPMITTPPGLYYLSLAHVASLFPGMFCMQAASSISDVCSTAILRSTNGVLAVICSILVYEIIICLRPGLDERKATLYAVVLALYPLHWFFTFLYYTDVASVTVVLAMYLACLKKNYLFSALLGALAVLIRQTNIIWMLFVMCVGVIDYTLAHRKYNMQLDDSDVSVGKDTQLASNKGVTAGSNFRKRRLGSAVDTVNHSIPRKSAPSATRSSGWFDEIQDILLKSWHFKWELLVSFCPFFVVLVAFVAFVYWNGSVVLGAK
;
A
#
# COMPACT_ATOMS: atom_id res chain seq x y z
N MET A 1 -14.18 -13.25 1.74
CA MET A 1 -15.36 -12.65 1.05
C MET A 1 -15.43 -11.13 1.21
N GLY A 2 -14.69 -10.54 2.17
CA GLY A 2 -14.76 -9.11 2.48
C GLY A 2 -14.52 -8.13 1.32
N ARG A 3 -13.59 -8.40 0.38
CA ARG A 3 -13.37 -7.50 -0.79
C ARG A 3 -14.65 -7.22 -1.58
N LEU A 4 -15.38 -8.29 -1.91
CA LEU A 4 -16.63 -8.19 -2.67
C LEU A 4 -17.70 -7.49 -1.84
N ALA A 5 -17.78 -7.80 -0.54
CA ALA A 5 -18.71 -7.13 0.37
C ALA A 5 -18.45 -5.61 0.43
N VAL A 6 -17.20 -5.18 0.59
CA VAL A 6 -16.81 -3.75 0.55
C VAL A 6 -17.21 -3.13 -0.79
N ALA A 7 -16.88 -3.78 -1.91
CA ALA A 7 -17.20 -3.25 -3.23
C ALA A 7 -18.71 -3.06 -3.43
N VAL A 8 -19.52 -4.05 -3.06
CA VAL A 8 -20.99 -4.00 -3.17
C VAL A 8 -21.57 -2.93 -2.24
N ILE A 9 -21.15 -2.90 -0.98
CA ILE A 9 -21.64 -1.94 0.00
C ILE A 9 -21.31 -0.51 -0.44
N VAL A 10 -20.07 -0.23 -0.83
CA VAL A 10 -19.64 1.11 -1.28
C VAL A 10 -20.37 1.51 -2.56
N SER A 11 -20.47 0.61 -3.54
CA SER A 11 -21.18 0.90 -4.79
C SER A 11 -22.68 1.20 -4.56
N SER A 12 -23.29 0.60 -3.53
CA SER A 12 -24.71 0.78 -3.23
C SER A 12 -25.10 2.23 -2.90
N TRP A 13 -24.17 3.02 -2.34
CA TRP A 13 -24.39 4.46 -2.15
C TRP A 13 -23.70 5.30 -3.23
N VAL A 14 -22.52 4.90 -3.72
CA VAL A 14 -21.77 5.71 -4.70
C VAL A 14 -22.60 5.91 -5.97
N ILE A 15 -23.26 4.86 -6.46
CA ILE A 15 -24.05 4.94 -7.70
C ILE A 15 -25.26 5.89 -7.56
N PRO A 16 -26.21 5.69 -6.62
CA PRO A 16 -27.38 6.56 -6.53
C PRO A 16 -27.02 8.00 -6.17
N ILE A 17 -26.02 8.24 -5.31
CA ILE A 17 -25.59 9.59 -4.97
C ILE A 17 -24.90 10.25 -6.17
N SER A 18 -24.09 9.54 -6.96
CA SER A 18 -23.53 10.08 -8.20
C SER A 18 -24.63 10.50 -9.17
N ILE A 19 -25.70 9.71 -9.31
CA ILE A 19 -26.86 10.07 -10.14
C ILE A 19 -27.53 11.34 -9.61
N LEU A 20 -27.73 11.44 -8.30
CA LEU A 20 -28.34 12.61 -7.67
C LEU A 20 -27.50 13.87 -7.87
N VAL A 21 -26.18 13.80 -7.65
CA VAL A 21 -25.24 14.91 -7.84
C VAL A 21 -25.25 15.39 -9.29
N ASN A 22 -25.15 14.47 -10.26
CA ASN A 22 -25.16 14.84 -11.68
C ASN A 22 -26.49 15.44 -12.16
N ARG A 23 -27.62 15.11 -11.50
CA ARG A 23 -28.91 15.76 -11.77
C ARG A 23 -29.05 17.14 -11.13
N THR A 24 -28.44 17.32 -9.95
CA THR A 24 -28.58 18.55 -9.17
C THR A 24 -27.59 19.62 -9.61
N VAL A 25 -26.36 19.20 -9.95
CA VAL A 25 -25.26 20.07 -10.37
C VAL A 25 -24.71 19.52 -11.70
N PRO A 26 -25.43 19.73 -12.83
CA PRO A 26 -25.02 19.17 -14.12
C PRO A 26 -23.75 19.83 -14.67
N ASP A 27 -23.56 21.11 -14.35
CA ASP A 27 -22.42 21.90 -14.83
C ASP A 27 -21.16 21.66 -13.99
N PRO A 28 -19.95 21.89 -14.55
CA PRO A 28 -18.70 21.83 -13.82
C PRO A 28 -18.72 22.73 -12.57
N TYR A 29 -18.35 22.17 -11.43
CA TYR A 29 -18.32 22.84 -10.14
C TYR A 29 -16.90 23.11 -9.65
N MET A 30 -16.62 24.34 -9.19
CA MET A 30 -15.31 24.76 -8.69
C MET A 30 -14.18 24.47 -9.70
N ASP A 31 -13.17 23.68 -9.34
CA ASP A 31 -12.00 23.42 -10.18
C ASP A 31 -12.31 22.50 -11.37
N GLU A 32 -13.48 21.86 -11.38
CA GLU A 32 -13.94 21.11 -12.55
C GLU A 32 -14.06 21.99 -13.80
N ILE A 33 -14.26 23.31 -13.62
CA ILE A 33 -14.30 24.27 -14.73
C ILE A 33 -13.01 24.29 -15.55
N PHE A 34 -11.88 23.93 -14.93
CA PHE A 34 -10.58 23.79 -15.61
C PHE A 34 -10.33 22.33 -16.00
N HIS A 35 -10.60 21.39 -15.10
CA HIS A 35 -10.26 19.97 -15.31
C HIS A 35 -11.14 19.28 -16.37
N ILE A 36 -12.44 19.59 -16.44
CA ILE A 36 -13.36 18.93 -17.39
C ILE A 36 -13.04 19.32 -18.83
N PRO A 37 -12.95 20.61 -19.20
CA PRO A 37 -12.59 20.98 -20.56
C PRO A 37 -11.23 20.43 -20.98
N GLN A 38 -10.24 20.42 -20.08
CA GLN A 38 -8.92 19.86 -20.34
C GLN A 38 -8.98 18.35 -20.63
N ALA A 39 -9.72 17.58 -19.83
CA ALA A 39 -9.90 16.15 -20.07
C ALA A 39 -10.63 15.89 -21.40
N GLN A 40 -11.62 16.72 -21.75
CA GLN A 40 -12.32 16.63 -23.03
C GLN A 40 -11.41 16.91 -24.24
N GLN A 41 -10.42 17.79 -24.12
CA GLN A 41 -9.40 17.97 -25.16
C GLN A 41 -8.58 16.69 -25.37
N TYR A 42 -8.20 16.01 -24.29
CA TYR A 42 -7.46 14.74 -24.37
C TYR A 42 -8.33 13.63 -24.97
N CYS A 43 -9.62 13.59 -24.66
CA CYS A 43 -10.56 12.68 -25.32
C CYS A 43 -10.63 12.93 -26.83
N LYS A 44 -10.50 14.17 -27.29
CA LYS A 44 -10.42 14.52 -28.72
C LYS A 44 -9.05 14.21 -29.35
N GLY A 45 -8.11 13.63 -28.60
CA GLY A 45 -6.75 13.33 -29.04
C GLY A 45 -5.81 14.55 -29.02
N ASN A 46 -6.27 15.71 -28.52
CA ASN A 46 -5.44 16.90 -28.41
C ASN A 46 -4.60 16.87 -27.11
N PHE A 47 -3.57 16.03 -27.09
CA PHE A 47 -2.67 15.90 -25.94
C PHE A 47 -1.68 17.07 -25.78
N ARG A 48 -1.65 18.00 -26.74
CA ARG A 48 -0.75 19.17 -26.71
C ARG A 48 -1.39 20.40 -26.06
N SER A 49 -2.71 20.46 -25.94
CA SER A 49 -3.37 21.56 -25.23
C SER A 49 -3.18 21.43 -23.73
N TRP A 50 -2.86 22.55 -23.07
CA TRP A 50 -2.77 22.63 -21.62
C TRP A 50 -3.36 23.95 -21.13
N ASP A 51 -4.32 23.88 -20.23
CA ASP A 51 -4.87 25.05 -19.54
C ASP A 51 -3.86 25.55 -18.49
N PRO A 52 -3.41 26.82 -18.58
CA PRO A 52 -2.40 27.36 -17.67
C PRO A 52 -2.88 27.47 -16.21
N MET A 53 -4.19 27.42 -15.93
CA MET A 53 -4.71 27.44 -14.56
C MET A 53 -4.52 26.08 -13.85
N ILE A 54 -4.20 25.03 -14.58
CA ILE A 54 -4.04 23.68 -14.03
C ILE A 54 -2.62 23.51 -13.48
N THR A 55 -2.56 23.31 -12.17
CA THR A 55 -1.29 23.22 -11.40
C THR A 55 -0.84 21.79 -11.15
N THR A 56 -1.67 20.79 -11.46
CA THR A 56 -1.38 19.36 -11.28
C THR A 56 -1.00 18.70 -12.61
N PRO A 57 -0.19 17.63 -12.62
CA PRO A 57 0.11 16.91 -13.84
C PRO A 57 -1.10 16.12 -14.39
N PRO A 58 -1.03 15.64 -15.65
CA PRO A 58 -2.16 15.05 -16.39
C PRO A 58 -2.62 13.66 -15.93
N GLY A 59 -2.10 13.12 -14.83
CA GLY A 59 -2.32 11.72 -14.44
C GLY A 59 -3.80 11.32 -14.33
N LEU A 60 -4.64 12.20 -13.77
CA LEU A 60 -6.09 11.94 -13.70
C LEU A 60 -6.71 11.81 -15.10
N TYR A 61 -6.29 12.61 -16.07
CA TYR A 61 -6.86 12.60 -17.42
C TYR A 61 -6.56 11.28 -18.12
N TYR A 62 -5.35 10.75 -17.99
CA TYR A 62 -5.02 9.44 -18.54
C TYR A 62 -5.83 8.31 -17.88
N LEU A 63 -6.06 8.39 -16.57
CA LEU A 63 -6.94 7.45 -15.88
C LEU A 63 -8.39 7.53 -16.40
N SER A 64 -8.90 8.73 -16.64
CA SER A 64 -10.24 8.92 -17.21
C SER A 64 -10.34 8.44 -18.66
N LEU A 65 -9.31 8.65 -19.48
CA LEU A 65 -9.27 8.09 -20.84
C LEU A 65 -9.30 6.55 -20.80
N ALA A 66 -8.54 5.93 -19.89
CA ALA A 66 -8.57 4.49 -19.71
C ALA A 66 -9.95 4.00 -19.23
N HIS A 67 -10.58 4.72 -18.31
CA HIS A 67 -11.94 4.44 -17.82
C HIS A 67 -12.96 4.50 -18.96
N VAL A 68 -12.93 5.58 -19.76
CA VAL A 68 -13.80 5.76 -20.92
C VAL A 68 -13.59 4.66 -21.96
N ALA A 69 -12.33 4.33 -22.28
CA ALA A 69 -12.01 3.24 -23.20
C ALA A 69 -12.53 1.87 -22.70
N SER A 70 -12.53 1.65 -21.39
CA SER A 70 -13.08 0.43 -20.78
C SER A 70 -14.61 0.37 -20.85
N LEU A 71 -15.32 1.50 -20.78
CA LEU A 71 -16.77 1.55 -20.90
C LEU A 71 -17.25 1.44 -22.36
N PHE A 72 -16.47 1.98 -23.30
CA PHE A 72 -16.83 2.08 -24.71
C PHE A 72 -15.73 1.55 -25.65
N PRO A 73 -15.35 0.26 -25.56
CA PRO A 73 -14.23 -0.29 -26.33
C PRO A 73 -14.43 -0.19 -27.85
N GLY A 74 -15.67 -0.31 -28.33
CA GLY A 74 -15.99 -0.23 -29.76
C GLY A 74 -15.78 1.17 -30.37
N MET A 75 -16.07 2.23 -29.62
CA MET A 75 -15.90 3.61 -30.10
C MET A 75 -14.43 4.05 -30.08
N PHE A 76 -13.63 3.53 -29.15
CA PHE A 76 -12.20 3.78 -29.10
C PHE A 76 -11.46 3.14 -30.30
N CYS A 77 -11.86 1.93 -30.70
CA CYS A 77 -11.29 1.26 -31.88
C CYS A 77 -11.70 1.87 -33.22
N MET A 78 -12.91 2.47 -33.32
CA MET A 78 -13.41 3.02 -34.60
C MET A 78 -12.99 4.48 -34.87
N GLN A 79 -12.28 5.12 -33.94
CA GLN A 79 -11.72 6.47 -34.10
C GLN A 79 -12.73 7.49 -34.70
N ALA A 80 -14.00 7.38 -34.30
CA ALA A 80 -15.06 8.29 -34.73
C ALA A 80 -14.92 9.63 -33.97
N ALA A 81 -14.04 10.49 -34.48
CA ALA A 81 -13.61 11.74 -33.83
C ALA A 81 -14.74 12.69 -33.40
N SER A 82 -15.92 12.61 -34.04
CA SER A 82 -17.09 13.43 -33.71
C SER A 82 -17.94 12.90 -32.55
N SER A 83 -17.91 11.60 -32.25
CA SER A 83 -18.71 11.00 -31.18
C SER A 83 -17.97 10.95 -29.84
N ILE A 84 -16.63 11.00 -29.84
CA ILE A 84 -15.81 10.85 -28.62
C ILE A 84 -16.00 12.01 -27.63
N SER A 85 -16.34 13.21 -28.09
CA SER A 85 -16.62 14.34 -27.18
C SER A 85 -17.86 14.12 -26.31
N ASP A 86 -18.89 13.44 -26.84
CA ASP A 86 -20.09 13.12 -26.08
C ASP A 86 -19.82 12.01 -25.05
N VAL A 87 -18.84 11.14 -25.33
CA VAL A 87 -18.41 10.08 -24.42
C VAL A 87 -17.66 10.63 -23.20
N CYS A 88 -17.00 11.78 -23.31
CA CYS A 88 -16.33 12.44 -22.18
C CYS A 88 -17.19 13.56 -21.56
N SER A 89 -18.48 13.26 -21.35
CA SER A 89 -19.38 14.13 -20.59
C SER A 89 -18.93 14.29 -19.14
N THR A 90 -19.37 15.37 -18.49
CA THR A 90 -19.11 15.64 -17.05
C THR A 90 -19.45 14.44 -16.17
N ALA A 91 -20.59 13.78 -16.42
CA ALA A 91 -21.03 12.64 -15.63
C ALA A 91 -20.08 11.43 -15.75
N ILE A 92 -19.55 11.17 -16.95
CA ILE A 92 -18.61 10.05 -17.20
C ILE A 92 -17.23 10.36 -16.63
N LEU A 93 -16.79 11.62 -16.68
CA LEU A 93 -15.55 12.03 -16.02
C LEU A 93 -15.69 11.89 -14.50
N ARG A 94 -16.78 12.38 -13.90
CA ARG A 94 -17.09 12.19 -12.47
C ARG A 94 -17.20 10.72 -12.07
N SER A 95 -17.72 9.83 -12.93
CA SER A 95 -17.78 8.40 -12.64
C SER A 95 -16.39 7.75 -12.51
N THR A 96 -15.35 8.37 -13.08
CA THR A 96 -13.95 7.95 -12.83
C THR A 96 -13.65 7.96 -11.33
N ASN A 97 -14.02 9.05 -10.62
CA ASN A 97 -13.81 9.15 -9.18
C ASN A 97 -14.71 8.19 -8.40
N GLY A 98 -15.95 7.98 -8.84
CA GLY A 98 -16.83 6.96 -8.25
C GLY A 98 -16.20 5.56 -8.28
N VAL A 99 -15.66 5.14 -9.43
CA VAL A 99 -14.97 3.84 -9.56
C VAL A 99 -13.68 3.81 -8.74
N LEU A 100 -12.89 4.88 -8.77
CA LEU A 100 -11.65 4.96 -7.99
C LEU A 100 -11.92 4.93 -6.48
N ALA A 101 -13.04 5.46 -5.99
CA ALA A 101 -13.44 5.38 -4.58
C ALA A 101 -13.80 3.95 -4.16
N VAL A 102 -14.47 3.19 -5.02
CA VAL A 102 -14.73 1.75 -4.79
C VAL A 102 -13.40 0.98 -4.74
N ILE A 103 -12.49 1.23 -5.70
CA ILE A 103 -11.15 0.62 -5.71
C ILE A 103 -10.37 1.01 -4.44
N CYS A 104 -10.39 2.30 -4.06
CA CYS A 104 -9.77 2.80 -2.84
C CYS A 104 -10.23 2.02 -1.61
N SER A 105 -11.53 1.79 -1.50
CA SER A 105 -12.14 1.07 -0.37
C SER A 105 -11.68 -0.40 -0.32
N ILE A 106 -11.54 -1.05 -1.48
CA ILE A 106 -10.98 -2.42 -1.57
C ILE A 106 -9.51 -2.42 -1.16
N LEU A 107 -8.71 -1.43 -1.57
CA LEU A 107 -7.31 -1.31 -1.19
C LEU A 107 -7.17 -1.08 0.32
N VAL A 108 -8.02 -0.25 0.93
CA VAL A 108 -8.06 -0.06 2.38
C VAL A 108 -8.33 -1.39 3.10
N TYR A 109 -9.33 -2.16 2.64
CA TYR A 109 -9.60 -3.50 3.18
C TYR A 109 -8.38 -4.41 3.08
N GLU A 110 -7.71 -4.45 1.93
CA GLU A 110 -6.51 -5.25 1.71
C GLU A 110 -5.37 -4.86 2.65
N ILE A 111 -5.14 -3.57 2.83
CA ILE A 111 -4.11 -3.05 3.74
C ILE A 111 -4.43 -3.45 5.18
N ILE A 112 -5.70 -3.35 5.61
CA ILE A 112 -6.11 -3.75 6.96
C ILE A 112 -5.84 -5.23 7.21
N ILE A 113 -6.20 -6.10 6.26
CA ILE A 113 -5.94 -7.54 6.38
C ILE A 113 -4.45 -7.84 6.35
N CYS A 114 -3.68 -7.14 5.50
CA CYS A 114 -2.23 -7.30 5.42
C CYS A 114 -1.53 -6.90 6.73
N LEU A 115 -1.96 -5.82 7.37
CA LEU A 115 -1.39 -5.33 8.62
C LEU A 115 -1.91 -6.10 9.85
N ARG A 116 -3.10 -6.71 9.77
CA ARG A 116 -3.72 -7.47 10.87
C ARG A 116 -4.29 -8.81 10.37
N PRO A 117 -3.45 -9.82 10.09
CA PRO A 117 -3.89 -11.10 9.53
C PRO A 117 -4.91 -11.86 10.39
N GLY A 118 -4.92 -11.64 11.71
CA GLY A 118 -5.88 -12.27 12.64
C GLY A 118 -7.18 -11.50 12.85
N LEU A 119 -7.40 -10.39 12.16
CA LEU A 119 -8.64 -9.61 12.30
C LEU A 119 -9.80 -10.28 11.57
N ASP A 120 -10.94 -10.34 12.24
CA ASP A 120 -12.18 -10.84 11.64
C ASP A 120 -12.57 -10.06 10.37
N GLU A 121 -12.98 -10.77 9.31
CA GLU A 121 -13.30 -10.18 8.01
C GLU A 121 -14.43 -9.14 8.10
N ARG A 122 -15.42 -9.35 8.99
CA ARG A 122 -16.53 -8.40 9.15
C ARG A 122 -16.04 -7.09 9.76
N LYS A 123 -15.16 -7.16 10.78
CA LYS A 123 -14.53 -5.97 11.36
C LYS A 123 -13.68 -5.21 10.33
N ALA A 124 -12.87 -5.92 9.55
CA ALA A 124 -12.09 -5.30 8.48
C ALA A 124 -12.99 -4.63 7.42
N THR A 125 -14.09 -5.28 7.04
CA THR A 125 -15.12 -4.73 6.13
C THR A 125 -15.73 -3.46 6.70
N LEU A 126 -16.14 -3.48 7.98
CA LEU A 126 -16.69 -2.31 8.67
C LEU A 126 -15.70 -1.14 8.71
N TYR A 127 -14.43 -1.39 9.02
CA TYR A 127 -13.41 -0.33 9.02
C TYR A 127 -13.20 0.28 7.63
N ALA A 128 -13.14 -0.54 6.58
CA ALA A 128 -13.03 -0.04 5.22
C ALA A 128 -14.25 0.81 4.80
N VAL A 129 -15.46 0.36 5.16
CA VAL A 129 -16.72 1.09 4.91
C VAL A 129 -16.76 2.42 5.67
N VAL A 130 -16.37 2.43 6.96
CA VAL A 130 -16.33 3.66 7.77
C VAL A 130 -15.33 4.67 7.19
N LEU A 131 -14.17 4.20 6.72
CA LEU A 131 -13.17 5.07 6.07
C LEU A 131 -13.65 5.59 4.71
N ALA A 132 -14.42 4.82 3.95
CA ALA A 132 -15.03 5.27 2.70
C ALA A 132 -16.09 6.37 2.93
N LEU A 133 -16.75 6.37 4.09
CA LEU A 133 -17.70 7.40 4.52
C LEU A 133 -17.02 8.63 5.15
N TYR A 134 -15.69 8.68 5.18
CA TYR A 134 -14.98 9.84 5.72
C TYR A 134 -15.38 11.11 4.94
N PRO A 135 -15.85 12.18 5.61
CA PRO A 135 -16.53 13.30 4.93
C PRO A 135 -15.74 13.92 3.78
N LEU A 136 -14.41 14.04 3.91
CA LEU A 136 -13.57 14.59 2.84
C LEU A 136 -13.48 13.64 1.64
N HIS A 137 -13.32 12.34 1.88
CA HIS A 137 -13.27 11.35 0.79
C HIS A 137 -14.64 11.23 0.10
N TRP A 138 -15.71 11.23 0.89
CA TRP A 138 -17.08 11.22 0.41
C TRP A 138 -17.34 12.41 -0.53
N PHE A 139 -16.99 13.62 -0.13
CA PHE A 139 -17.20 14.83 -0.93
C PHE A 139 -16.54 14.72 -2.32
N PHE A 140 -15.26 14.35 -2.37
CA PHE A 140 -14.51 14.25 -3.64
C PHE A 140 -14.84 13.00 -4.47
N THR A 141 -15.59 12.03 -3.93
CA THR A 141 -16.03 10.83 -4.66
C THR A 141 -16.94 11.19 -5.84
N PHE A 142 -17.73 12.26 -5.71
CA PHE A 142 -18.77 12.61 -6.69
C PHE A 142 -18.39 13.75 -7.65
N LEU A 143 -17.23 14.37 -7.43
CA LEU A 143 -16.72 15.48 -8.24
C LEU A 143 -15.43 15.04 -8.94
N TYR A 144 -15.13 15.62 -10.10
CA TYR A 144 -13.98 15.30 -10.93
C TYR A 144 -12.70 16.01 -10.45
N TYR A 145 -12.21 15.53 -9.31
CA TYR A 145 -11.02 16.03 -8.62
C TYR A 145 -9.89 15.01 -8.60
N THR A 146 -8.64 15.47 -8.45
CA THR A 146 -7.47 14.58 -8.41
C THR A 146 -7.30 13.84 -7.08
N ASP A 147 -7.99 14.26 -6.01
CA ASP A 147 -7.82 13.78 -4.64
C ASP A 147 -8.11 12.27 -4.48
N VAL A 148 -9.22 11.78 -5.05
CA VAL A 148 -9.58 10.36 -4.98
C VAL A 148 -8.58 9.51 -5.75
N ALA A 149 -8.23 9.90 -6.98
CA ALA A 149 -7.21 9.21 -7.76
C ALA A 149 -5.85 9.18 -7.03
N SER A 150 -5.46 10.31 -6.44
CA SER A 150 -4.23 10.47 -5.68
C SER A 150 -4.16 9.49 -4.51
N VAL A 151 -5.16 9.47 -3.63
CA VAL A 151 -5.15 8.57 -2.46
C VAL A 151 -5.24 7.10 -2.89
N THR A 152 -6.04 6.77 -3.91
CA THR A 152 -6.15 5.39 -4.41
C THR A 152 -4.79 4.85 -4.87
N VAL A 153 -4.05 5.61 -5.67
CA VAL A 153 -2.75 5.15 -6.19
C VAL A 153 -1.68 5.15 -5.09
N VAL A 154 -1.70 6.11 -4.16
CA VAL A 154 -0.80 6.10 -2.99
C VAL A 154 -1.04 4.85 -2.11
N LEU A 155 -2.30 4.47 -1.87
CA LEU A 155 -2.63 3.26 -1.13
C LEU A 155 -2.25 1.99 -1.90
N ALA A 156 -2.41 1.99 -3.23
CA ALA A 156 -1.96 0.88 -4.08
C ALA A 156 -0.44 0.71 -4.01
N MET A 157 0.31 1.82 -4.10
CA MET A 157 1.77 1.85 -3.92
C MET A 157 2.16 1.28 -2.56
N TYR A 158 1.49 1.71 -1.49
CA TYR A 158 1.74 1.21 -0.14
C TYR A 158 1.47 -0.29 -0.01
N LEU A 159 0.33 -0.77 -0.52
CA LEU A 159 -0.02 -2.19 -0.51
C LEU A 159 1.00 -3.04 -1.28
N ALA A 160 1.48 -2.55 -2.44
CA ALA A 160 2.53 -3.23 -3.21
C ALA A 160 3.85 -3.32 -2.43
N CYS A 161 4.20 -2.26 -1.69
CA CYS A 161 5.37 -2.25 -0.82
C CYS A 161 5.24 -3.24 0.34
N LEU A 162 4.07 -3.30 0.99
CA LEU A 162 3.78 -4.29 2.05
C LEU A 162 3.91 -5.73 1.53
N LYS A 163 3.47 -5.97 0.28
CA LYS A 163 3.62 -7.25 -0.43
C LYS A 163 5.03 -7.50 -0.99
N LYS A 164 6.02 -6.67 -0.63
CA LYS A 164 7.43 -6.75 -1.04
C LYS A 164 7.66 -6.66 -2.56
N ASN A 165 6.69 -6.14 -3.31
CA ASN A 165 6.85 -5.87 -4.73
C ASN A 165 7.27 -4.41 -4.94
N TYR A 166 8.55 -4.14 -4.72
CA TYR A 166 9.12 -2.78 -4.72
C TYR A 166 9.10 -2.13 -6.11
N LEU A 167 9.32 -2.90 -7.17
CA LEU A 167 9.24 -2.39 -8.55
C LEU A 167 7.84 -1.89 -8.87
N PHE A 168 6.81 -2.71 -8.63
CA PHE A 168 5.43 -2.31 -8.88
C PHE A 168 4.99 -1.16 -7.97
N SER A 169 5.45 -1.16 -6.72
CA SER A 169 5.24 -0.05 -5.80
C SER A 169 5.81 1.27 -6.33
N ALA A 170 7.05 1.27 -6.84
CA ALA A 170 7.65 2.47 -7.43
C ALA A 170 6.95 2.93 -8.71
N LEU A 171 6.47 2.01 -9.56
CA LEU A 171 5.66 2.37 -10.73
C LEU A 171 4.35 3.06 -10.34
N LEU A 172 3.67 2.54 -9.31
CA LEU A 172 2.50 3.20 -8.72
C LEU A 172 2.88 4.54 -8.08
N GLY A 173 4.05 4.65 -7.46
CA GLY A 173 4.58 5.92 -6.95
C GLY A 173 4.80 6.96 -8.04
N ALA A 174 5.34 6.55 -9.19
CA ALA A 174 5.47 7.42 -10.36
C ALA A 174 4.10 7.88 -10.88
N LEU A 175 3.14 6.95 -10.98
CA LEU A 175 1.76 7.29 -11.35
C LEU A 175 1.12 8.25 -10.34
N ALA A 176 1.34 8.05 -9.03
CA ALA A 176 0.84 8.97 -8.00
C ALA A 176 1.43 10.38 -8.18
N VAL A 177 2.73 10.49 -8.45
CA VAL A 177 3.39 11.77 -8.74
C VAL A 177 2.82 12.43 -9.99
N LEU A 178 2.48 11.66 -11.04
CA LEU A 178 1.83 12.17 -12.25
C LEU A 178 0.38 12.60 -12.01
N ILE A 179 -0.29 12.13 -10.96
CA ILE A 179 -1.62 12.63 -10.58
C ILE A 179 -1.47 13.94 -9.79
N ARG A 180 -0.54 13.99 -8.83
CA ARG A 180 -0.19 15.18 -8.06
C ARG A 180 1.29 15.17 -7.69
N GLN A 181 1.98 16.28 -7.92
CA GLN A 181 3.39 16.48 -7.59
C GLN A 181 3.68 16.26 -6.09
N THR A 182 2.74 16.59 -5.20
CA THR A 182 2.89 16.44 -3.74
C THR A 182 3.01 14.98 -3.30
N ASN A 183 2.61 14.02 -4.14
CA ASN A 183 2.73 12.59 -3.84
C ASN A 183 4.17 12.08 -3.80
N ILE A 184 5.14 12.88 -4.23
CA ILE A 184 6.57 12.56 -4.03
C ILE A 184 6.88 12.32 -2.54
N ILE A 185 6.24 13.06 -1.64
CA ILE A 185 6.44 12.92 -0.19
C ILE A 185 5.91 11.57 0.30
N TRP A 186 4.72 11.17 -0.17
CA TRP A 186 4.12 9.88 0.19
C TRP A 186 4.90 8.70 -0.38
N MET A 187 5.48 8.85 -1.57
CA MET A 187 6.36 7.83 -2.14
C MET A 187 7.64 7.65 -1.30
N LEU A 188 8.28 8.75 -0.89
CA LEU A 188 9.43 8.70 0.01
C LEU A 188 9.07 8.07 1.36
N PHE A 189 7.90 8.41 1.91
CA PHE A 189 7.39 7.79 3.13
C PHE A 189 7.24 6.27 2.97
N VAL A 190 6.60 5.79 1.90
CA VAL A 190 6.42 4.35 1.64
C VAL A 190 7.77 3.66 1.41
N MET A 191 8.72 4.29 0.72
CA MET A 191 10.07 3.79 0.55
C MET A 191 10.75 3.58 1.92
N CYS A 192 10.69 4.59 2.80
CA CYS A 192 11.25 4.50 4.16
C CYS A 192 10.62 3.37 4.97
N VAL A 193 9.29 3.22 4.94
CA VAL A 193 8.59 2.11 5.60
C VAL A 193 9.06 0.76 5.03
N GLY A 194 9.20 0.67 3.70
CA GLY A 194 9.70 -0.53 3.04
C GLY A 194 11.11 -0.92 3.49
N VAL A 195 12.03 0.05 3.61
CA VAL A 195 13.40 -0.16 4.09
C VAL A 195 13.41 -0.64 5.54
N ILE A 196 12.60 -0.01 6.41
CA ILE A 196 12.47 -0.42 7.80
C ILE A 196 11.96 -1.87 7.88
N ASP A 197 10.89 -2.20 7.15
CA ASP A 197 10.35 -3.56 7.16
C ASP A 197 11.35 -4.59 6.59
N TYR A 198 12.13 -4.22 5.57
CA TYR A 198 13.15 -5.09 4.99
C TYR A 198 14.24 -5.42 6.02
N THR A 199 14.77 -4.39 6.69
CA THR A 199 15.82 -4.55 7.71
C THR A 199 15.33 -5.35 8.93
N LEU A 200 14.08 -5.13 9.37
CA LEU A 200 13.46 -5.87 10.47
C LEU A 200 13.18 -7.34 10.12
N ALA A 201 12.73 -7.63 8.89
CA ALA A 201 12.49 -9.00 8.45
C ALA A 201 13.79 -9.81 8.41
N HIS A 202 14.88 -9.21 7.94
CA HIS A 202 16.18 -9.86 7.88
C HIS A 202 16.75 -10.13 9.30
N ARG A 203 16.52 -9.21 10.26
CA ARG A 203 16.86 -9.45 11.69
C ARG A 203 16.19 -10.72 12.23
N LYS A 204 14.90 -10.90 11.97
CA LYS A 204 14.15 -12.07 12.48
C LYS A 204 14.69 -13.38 11.90
N TYR A 205 15.08 -13.37 10.62
CA TYR A 205 15.70 -14.52 9.98
C TYR A 205 17.06 -14.87 10.59
N ASN A 206 17.94 -13.88 10.76
CA ASN A 206 19.28 -14.12 11.33
C ASN A 206 19.21 -14.58 12.79
N MET A 207 18.27 -14.05 13.59
CA MET A 207 18.05 -14.53 14.97
C MET A 207 17.56 -15.98 15.02
N GLN A 208 16.72 -16.40 14.07
CA GLN A 208 16.26 -17.80 13.99
C GLN A 208 17.37 -18.76 13.56
N LEU A 209 18.30 -18.32 12.71
CA LEU A 209 19.49 -19.09 12.34
C LEU A 209 20.44 -19.28 13.53
N ASP A 210 20.75 -18.20 14.27
CA ASP A 210 21.59 -18.28 15.46
C ASP A 210 21.00 -19.21 16.53
N ASP A 211 19.69 -19.13 16.81
CA ASP A 211 19.03 -20.03 17.77
C ASP A 211 19.09 -21.51 17.29
N SER A 212 18.99 -21.73 15.98
CA SER A 212 19.10 -23.06 15.38
C SER A 212 20.51 -23.62 15.54
N ASP A 213 21.55 -22.85 15.23
CA ASP A 213 22.95 -23.27 15.35
C ASP A 213 23.36 -23.49 16.82
N VAL A 214 22.86 -22.67 17.75
CA VAL A 214 23.08 -22.86 19.19
C VAL A 214 22.37 -24.12 19.71
N SER A 215 21.19 -24.46 19.18
CA SER A 215 20.49 -25.70 19.53
C SER A 215 21.22 -26.96 19.01
N VAL A 216 21.74 -26.91 17.78
CA VAL A 216 22.55 -27.99 17.18
C VAL A 216 23.88 -28.17 17.93
N GLY A 217 24.50 -27.07 18.38
CA GLY A 217 25.71 -27.12 19.20
C GLY A 217 25.48 -27.78 20.57
N LYS A 218 24.30 -27.58 21.18
CA LYS A 218 23.91 -28.24 22.45
C LYS A 218 23.64 -29.74 22.28
N ASP A 219 22.98 -30.15 21.19
CA ASP A 219 22.74 -31.57 20.92
C ASP A 219 24.05 -32.32 20.60
N THR A 220 25.00 -31.65 19.95
CA THR A 220 26.34 -32.20 19.68
C THR A 220 27.17 -32.33 20.96
N GLN A 221 27.04 -31.40 21.91
CA GLN A 221 27.67 -31.52 23.24
C GLN A 221 27.02 -32.58 24.14
N LEU A 222 25.71 -32.83 24.02
CA LEU A 222 25.04 -33.91 24.75
C LEU A 222 25.35 -35.30 24.19
N ALA A 223 25.68 -35.41 22.90
CA ALA A 223 26.09 -36.66 22.26
C ALA A 223 27.54 -37.07 22.58
N SER A 224 28.38 -36.15 23.05
CA SER A 224 29.80 -36.42 23.32
C SER A 224 30.09 -37.02 24.71
N ASN A 225 29.10 -37.18 25.60
CA ASN A 225 29.34 -37.57 27.00
C ASN A 225 28.71 -38.90 27.44
N LYS A 226 28.41 -39.83 26.53
CA LYS A 226 28.02 -41.20 26.89
C LYS A 226 29.07 -42.22 26.45
N GLY A 227 30.00 -42.47 27.36
CA GLY A 227 30.83 -43.67 27.36
C GLY A 227 29.97 -44.93 27.50
N VAL A 228 30.31 -45.90 26.65
CA VAL A 228 30.06 -47.34 26.66
C VAL A 228 29.50 -47.91 27.98
N THR A 229 28.34 -48.57 27.90
CA THR A 229 28.08 -49.86 28.57
C THR A 229 26.94 -50.59 27.88
N ALA A 230 27.17 -51.86 27.59
CA ALA A 230 26.26 -52.81 26.97
C ALA A 230 25.24 -53.36 27.98
N GLY A 231 24.05 -53.78 27.50
CA GLY A 231 23.16 -54.64 28.30
C GLY A 231 21.68 -54.67 27.91
N SER A 232 21.32 -55.70 27.14
CA SER A 232 20.05 -56.47 27.11
C SER A 232 18.66 -55.81 27.13
N ASN A 233 17.86 -56.24 26.14
CA ASN A 233 16.40 -56.26 26.08
C ASN A 233 15.71 -56.73 27.38
N PHE A 234 14.54 -56.18 27.72
CA PHE A 234 13.27 -56.92 27.81
C PHE A 234 12.08 -56.01 28.13
N ARG A 235 10.97 -56.35 27.48
CA ARG A 235 9.62 -55.77 27.49
C ARG A 235 8.87 -56.21 28.76
N LYS A 236 7.98 -55.36 29.29
CA LYS A 236 6.57 -55.64 29.74
C LYS A 236 6.17 -55.14 31.14
N ARG A 237 5.03 -54.41 31.14
CA ARG A 237 3.85 -54.45 32.04
C ARG A 237 3.58 -53.31 33.05
N ARG A 238 2.27 -53.02 33.11
CA ARG A 238 1.44 -51.98 33.75
C ARG A 238 1.27 -52.11 35.28
N LEU A 239 0.86 -50.96 35.85
CA LEU A 239 -0.12 -50.70 36.94
C LEU A 239 0.43 -50.47 38.35
N GLY A 240 0.04 -49.33 38.94
CA GLY A 240 0.14 -49.05 40.37
C GLY A 240 -0.10 -47.58 40.71
N SER A 241 -1.31 -47.26 41.17
CA SER A 241 -1.70 -45.99 41.78
C SER A 241 -1.17 -45.91 43.22
N ALA A 242 -0.55 -44.81 43.62
CA ALA A 242 -0.69 -44.22 44.96
C ALA A 242 -0.02 -42.85 45.04
N VAL A 243 -0.74 -41.94 45.69
CA VAL A 243 -0.37 -40.58 46.11
C VAL A 243 0.70 -40.68 47.20
N ASP A 244 1.75 -39.85 47.14
CA ASP A 244 2.28 -39.20 48.33
C ASP A 244 3.17 -37.99 48.04
N THR A 245 3.07 -37.05 48.97
CA THR A 245 3.47 -35.65 48.91
C THR A 245 4.92 -35.50 49.36
N VAL A 246 5.82 -35.00 48.51
CA VAL A 246 7.13 -34.49 48.97
C VAL A 246 7.50 -33.21 48.25
N ASN A 247 7.57 -32.15 49.04
CA ASN A 247 8.09 -30.83 48.68
C ASN A 247 9.58 -30.94 48.33
N HIS A 248 9.95 -30.61 47.09
CA HIS A 248 11.32 -30.18 46.78
C HIS A 248 11.28 -28.88 45.98
N SER A 249 11.69 -27.83 46.68
CA SER A 249 12.02 -26.50 46.18
C SER A 249 13.16 -26.58 45.16
N ILE A 250 12.87 -26.26 43.90
CA ILE A 250 13.88 -25.97 42.88
C ILE A 250 13.99 -24.45 42.77
N PRO A 251 15.17 -23.83 42.98
CA PRO A 251 15.35 -22.43 42.67
C PRO A 251 15.31 -22.28 41.15
N ARG A 252 14.25 -21.65 40.66
CA ARG A 252 14.15 -21.16 39.27
C ARG A 252 15.33 -20.22 39.04
N LYS A 253 16.28 -20.62 38.20
CA LYS A 253 17.27 -19.71 37.61
C LYS A 253 16.49 -18.57 36.95
N SER A 254 16.58 -17.39 37.53
CA SER A 254 16.12 -16.15 36.94
C SER A 254 16.82 -15.97 35.59
N ALA A 255 16.04 -16.06 34.51
CA ALA A 255 16.44 -15.48 33.25
C ALA A 255 16.67 -13.98 33.47
N PRO A 256 17.77 -13.37 33.00
CA PRO A 256 17.90 -11.94 33.05
C PRO A 256 16.89 -11.35 32.06
N SER A 257 15.79 -10.82 32.59
CA SER A 257 14.92 -9.89 31.89
C SER A 257 15.69 -8.59 31.63
N ALA A 258 16.51 -8.59 30.59
CA ALA A 258 17.09 -7.36 30.04
C ALA A 258 16.14 -6.80 28.97
N THR A 259 14.91 -6.44 29.37
CA THR A 259 14.14 -5.42 28.65
C THR A 259 14.78 -4.08 28.96
N ARG A 260 15.93 -3.83 28.31
CA ARG A 260 16.54 -2.51 28.26
C ARG A 260 15.62 -1.66 27.41
N SER A 261 15.00 -0.65 28.00
CA SER A 261 14.26 0.37 27.26
C SER A 261 15.26 1.13 26.39
N SER A 262 15.45 0.71 25.14
CA SER A 262 16.22 1.50 24.17
C SER A 262 15.46 2.78 23.90
N GLY A 263 16.15 3.92 23.99
CA GLY A 263 15.53 5.19 23.61
C GLY A 263 15.20 5.17 22.12
N TRP A 264 14.23 5.99 21.71
CA TRP A 264 13.88 6.17 20.30
C TRP A 264 15.10 6.53 19.41
N PHE A 265 16.05 7.27 19.97
CA PHE A 265 17.32 7.58 19.29
C PHE A 265 18.22 6.35 19.10
N ASP A 266 18.26 5.44 20.07
CA ASP A 266 19.02 4.20 19.96
C ASP A 266 18.42 3.30 18.87
N GLU A 267 17.09 3.27 18.75
CA GLU A 267 16.40 2.53 17.68
C GLU A 267 16.70 3.12 16.29
N ILE A 268 16.68 4.46 16.16
CA ILE A 268 17.04 5.12 14.89
C ILE A 268 18.49 4.84 14.54
N GLN A 269 19.41 4.98 15.49
CA GLN A 269 20.83 4.75 15.26
C GLN A 269 21.09 3.30 14.85
N ASP A 270 20.42 2.34 15.49
CA ASP A 270 20.49 0.92 15.13
C ASP A 270 19.97 0.66 13.71
N ILE A 271 18.84 1.25 13.33
CA ILE A 271 18.28 1.15 11.98
C ILE A 271 19.25 1.75 10.95
N LEU A 272 19.85 2.91 11.22
CA LEU A 272 20.78 3.59 10.31
C LEU A 272 22.07 2.78 10.10
N LEU A 273 22.71 2.33 11.18
CA LEU A 273 23.92 1.51 11.11
C LEU A 273 23.68 0.21 10.35
N LYS A 274 22.53 -0.43 10.55
CA LYS A 274 22.18 -1.67 9.84
C LYS A 274 21.84 -1.43 8.37
N SER A 275 21.11 -0.35 8.07
CA SER A 275 20.87 0.06 6.69
C SER A 275 22.18 0.32 5.95
N TRP A 276 23.21 0.79 6.65
CA TRP A 276 24.55 0.96 6.09
C TRP A 276 25.25 -0.37 5.76
N HIS A 277 25.08 -1.40 6.59
CA HIS A 277 25.63 -2.74 6.32
C HIS A 277 24.98 -3.41 5.10
N PHE A 278 23.66 -3.25 4.92
CA PHE A 278 22.91 -3.82 3.78
C PHE A 278 22.72 -2.83 2.63
N LYS A 279 23.52 -1.77 2.57
CA LYS A 279 23.31 -0.64 1.65
C LYS A 279 23.20 -1.07 0.18
N TRP A 280 23.94 -2.08 -0.25
CA TRP A 280 23.92 -2.54 -1.64
C TRP A 280 22.64 -3.31 -1.99
N GLU A 281 22.17 -4.20 -1.10
CA GLU A 281 20.92 -4.95 -1.31
C GLU A 281 19.70 -4.03 -1.23
N LEU A 282 19.71 -3.09 -0.29
CA LEU A 282 18.70 -2.04 -0.19
C LEU A 282 18.71 -1.15 -1.44
N LEU A 283 19.89 -0.74 -1.92
CA LEU A 283 20.00 0.08 -3.11
C LEU A 283 19.45 -0.65 -4.33
N VAL A 284 19.77 -1.93 -4.52
CA VAL A 284 19.22 -2.72 -5.64
C VAL A 284 17.70 -2.86 -5.53
N SER A 285 17.19 -3.19 -4.34
CA SER A 285 15.75 -3.43 -4.12
C SER A 285 14.90 -2.17 -4.25
N PHE A 286 15.42 -1.02 -3.80
CA PHE A 286 14.73 0.27 -3.81
C PHE A 286 15.20 1.20 -4.93
N CYS A 287 16.12 0.77 -5.80
CA CYS A 287 16.55 1.50 -7.00
C CYS A 287 15.38 2.10 -7.80
N PRO A 288 14.26 1.37 -8.03
CA PRO A 288 13.11 1.94 -8.74
C PRO A 288 12.57 3.23 -8.11
N PHE A 289 12.55 3.36 -6.78
CA PHE A 289 12.12 4.59 -6.11
C PHE A 289 13.09 5.75 -6.33
N PHE A 290 14.40 5.46 -6.25
CA PHE A 290 15.43 6.47 -6.52
C PHE A 290 15.38 6.99 -7.95
N VAL A 291 15.09 6.12 -8.93
CA VAL A 291 14.88 6.54 -10.33
C VAL A 291 13.74 7.55 -10.44
N VAL A 292 12.60 7.28 -9.79
CA VAL A 292 11.46 8.22 -9.82
C VAL A 292 11.81 9.53 -9.09
N LEU A 293 12.52 9.46 -7.97
CA LEU A 293 12.97 10.64 -7.23
C LEU A 293 13.91 11.52 -8.08
N VAL A 294 14.92 10.92 -8.72
CA VAL A 294 15.85 11.64 -9.59
C VAL A 294 15.12 12.26 -10.77
N ALA A 295 14.19 11.53 -11.39
CA ALA A 295 13.35 12.07 -12.47
C ALA A 295 12.51 13.26 -12.00
N PHE A 296 11.94 13.20 -10.79
CA PHE A 296 11.18 14.31 -10.21
C PHE A 296 12.07 15.53 -9.92
N VAL A 297 13.25 15.34 -9.34
CA VAL A 297 14.21 16.44 -9.08
C VAL A 297 14.67 17.08 -10.38
N ALA A 298 14.99 16.26 -11.40
CA ALA A 298 15.33 16.75 -12.73
C ALA A 298 14.17 17.55 -13.35
N PHE A 299 12.94 17.07 -13.19
CA PHE A 299 11.74 17.81 -13.59
C PHE A 299 11.62 19.16 -12.87
N VAL A 300 11.79 19.20 -11.54
CA VAL A 300 11.71 20.47 -10.77
C VAL A 300 12.78 21.45 -11.21
N TYR A 301 14.01 20.98 -11.46
CA TYR A 301 15.10 21.82 -11.96
C TYR A 301 14.78 22.38 -13.35
N TRP A 302 14.29 21.53 -14.27
CA TRP A 302 13.93 21.93 -15.63
C TRP A 302 12.72 22.86 -15.67
N ASN A 303 11.69 22.57 -14.88
CA ASN A 303 10.47 23.35 -14.80
C ASN A 303 10.66 24.67 -14.02
N GLY A 304 11.65 24.73 -13.13
CA GLY A 304 11.93 25.86 -12.22
C GLY A 304 10.95 25.97 -11.06
N SER A 305 10.05 25.00 -10.88
CA SER A 305 9.08 24.92 -9.80
C SER A 305 8.55 23.49 -9.67
N VAL A 306 7.92 23.19 -8.54
CA VAL A 306 7.18 21.95 -8.31
C VAL A 306 5.83 21.96 -9.05
N VAL A 307 5.30 23.14 -9.38
CA VAL A 307 3.98 23.35 -9.98
C VAL A 307 4.07 23.53 -11.50
N LEU A 308 3.15 22.93 -12.27
CA LEU A 308 3.11 22.97 -13.74
C LEU A 308 2.35 24.18 -14.33
N GLY A 309 1.41 24.74 -13.58
CA GLY A 309 0.54 25.84 -14.00
C GLY A 309 1.10 27.23 -13.69
N ALA A 310 0.27 28.25 -13.88
CA ALA A 310 0.62 29.67 -13.83
C ALA A 310 1.61 30.00 -12.71
N LYS A 311 2.77 30.46 -13.16
CA LYS A 311 3.83 31.08 -12.37
C LYS A 311 3.47 32.53 -12.07
#